data_AF-A0A2V9H973-F1
#
_entry.id   AF-A0A2V9H973-F1
#
_cell.length_a   1.000
_cell.length_b   1.000
_cell.length_c   1.000
_cell.angle_alpha   90.00
_cell.angle_beta   90.00
_cell.angle_gamma   90.00
#
_symmetry.space_group_name_H-M   'P 1'
#
loop_
_entity.id
_entity.type
_entity.pdbx_description
1 polymer ?
#
loop_
_entity_poly.entity_id
_entity_poly.type
_entity_poly.pdbx_seq_one_letter_code
_entity_poly.pdbx_strand_id
1 'polypeptide(L)'
;MRPQLIRSSRFAVVLLAILPCFATLVQAGPPLICHPIEIGQAKSLPWISHNWNLNGSENFDTKNLVRDTLEILRPNTPVLVRMETLRRATLYAGKDPVAAKELLARLHARATSAESSGHADALAWFDVGYLTETYKQWIGQSWMRVSKDGHNPATGVDGYALVKKAIGLRGSDPQMEFAAALLTLSGPQEEHHQHALNTIGGAKTDPLLAQNLATRFIGPQSQTMSEMLARNSAAN
;
A
#
# COMPACT_ATOMS: atom_id res chain seq x y z
N MET A 1 -20.40 66.48 46.19
CA MET A 1 -21.61 65.67 45.93
C MET A 1 -21.58 65.19 44.48
N ARG A 2 -21.58 63.86 44.26
CA ARG A 2 -21.86 63.25 42.94
C ARG A 2 -23.38 63.15 42.76
N PRO A 3 -23.87 63.37 41.53
CA PRO A 3 -24.86 62.46 40.92
C PRO A 3 -24.39 62.07 39.50
N GLN A 4 -24.09 60.78 39.25
CA GLN A 4 -24.96 59.78 38.62
C GLN A 4 -25.22 59.95 37.11
N LEU A 5 -24.47 59.14 36.34
CA LEU A 5 -24.84 58.36 35.16
C LEU A 5 -26.09 58.74 34.36
N ILE A 6 -25.88 59.08 33.07
CA ILE A 6 -26.79 58.70 31.99
C ILE A 6 -26.00 58.00 30.88
N ARG A 7 -26.59 56.87 30.51
CA ARG A 7 -26.22 55.78 29.62
C ARG A 7 -26.70 56.08 28.21
N SER A 8 -25.89 55.84 27.17
CA SER A 8 -26.29 55.58 25.77
C SER A 8 -25.03 55.59 24.88
N SER A 9 -24.84 54.81 23.82
CA SER A 9 -25.43 53.56 23.30
C SER A 9 -24.67 53.30 22.00
N ARG A 10 -24.28 52.03 21.73
CA ARG A 10 -23.98 51.47 20.39
C ARG A 10 -22.65 51.97 19.79
N PHE A 11 -21.69 51.15 19.40
CA PHE A 11 -21.78 50.03 18.46
C PHE A 11 -20.77 48.94 18.84
N ALA A 12 -21.26 47.71 19.07
CA ALA A 12 -20.40 46.53 19.06
C ALA A 12 -20.27 46.06 17.62
N VAL A 13 -19.12 46.30 17.00
CA VAL A 13 -18.76 45.69 15.71
C VAL A 13 -18.24 44.29 16.02
N VAL A 14 -19.10 43.28 15.88
CA VAL A 14 -18.67 41.88 15.88
C VAL A 14 -18.26 41.53 14.46
N LEU A 15 -16.96 41.62 14.17
CA LEU A 15 -16.38 41.04 12.96
C LEU A 15 -16.32 39.52 13.15
N LEU A 16 -17.29 38.79 12.60
CA LEU A 16 -17.20 37.34 12.52
C LEU A 16 -16.18 36.99 11.42
N ALA A 17 -14.93 36.79 11.80
CA ALA A 17 -13.92 36.23 10.91
C ALA A 17 -14.28 34.76 10.65
N ILE A 18 -14.93 34.49 9.52
CA ILE A 18 -15.10 33.13 9.00
C ILE A 18 -13.72 32.68 8.56
N LEU A 19 -12.97 32.00 9.43
CA LEU A 19 -11.79 31.26 9.02
C LEU A 19 -12.24 30.16 8.05
N PRO A 20 -11.78 30.14 6.79
CA PRO A 20 -11.87 28.91 6.02
C PRO A 20 -10.97 27.89 6.71
N CYS A 21 -11.58 26.94 7.42
CA CYS A 21 -10.93 25.67 7.72
C CYS A 21 -10.61 25.03 6.37
N PHE A 22 -9.41 25.29 5.85
CA PHE A 22 -8.78 24.38 4.91
C PHE A 22 -8.64 23.06 5.65
N ALA A 23 -9.64 22.19 5.51
CA ALA A 23 -9.48 20.79 5.83
C ALA A 23 -8.36 20.31 4.90
N THR A 24 -7.14 20.26 5.42
CA THR A 24 -6.09 19.49 4.80
C THR A 24 -6.63 18.07 4.79
N LEU A 25 -7.11 17.65 3.62
CA LEU A 25 -7.34 16.24 3.34
C LEU A 25 -5.96 15.61 3.50
N VAL A 26 -5.65 15.13 4.70
CA VAL A 26 -4.52 14.24 4.93
C VAL A 26 -4.87 13.01 4.11
N GLN A 27 -4.34 12.98 2.90
CA GLN A 27 -4.36 11.85 2.03
C GLN A 27 -3.84 10.68 2.86
N ALA A 28 -4.69 9.65 2.99
CA ALA A 28 -4.25 8.32 3.41
C ALA A 28 -2.88 8.07 2.76
N GLY A 29 -1.84 7.80 3.56
CA GLY A 29 -0.50 7.58 3.05
C GLY A 29 -0.46 6.48 1.97
N PRO A 30 0.65 6.30 1.22
CA PRO A 30 0.69 5.38 0.10
C PRO A 30 0.14 3.98 0.48
N PRO A 31 -0.95 3.53 -0.17
CA PRO A 31 -1.79 2.45 0.34
C PRO A 31 -1.07 1.11 0.40
N LEU A 32 -0.07 0.89 -0.46
CA LEU A 32 0.70 -0.36 -0.48
C LEU A 32 1.67 -0.48 0.70
N ILE A 33 1.99 0.62 1.38
CA ILE A 33 2.98 0.65 2.45
C ILE A 33 2.35 0.95 3.81
N CYS A 34 1.49 1.96 3.86
CA CYS A 34 0.95 2.51 5.09
C CYS A 34 -0.10 1.61 5.75
N HIS A 35 -0.64 0.63 5.03
CA HIS A 35 -1.66 -0.28 5.52
C HIS A 35 -1.13 -1.72 5.67
N PRO A 36 -1.11 -2.29 6.88
CA PRO A 36 -0.87 -3.72 7.07
C PRO A 36 -1.97 -4.54 6.38
N ILE A 37 -1.58 -5.65 5.79
CA ILE A 37 -2.52 -6.63 5.21
C ILE A 37 -2.72 -7.75 6.23
N GLU A 38 -3.97 -8.08 6.50
CA GLU A 38 -4.35 -9.17 7.40
C GLU A 38 -4.02 -10.52 6.74
N ILE A 39 -3.23 -11.32 7.45
CA ILE A 39 -2.71 -12.61 6.98
C ILE A 39 -3.13 -13.78 7.88
N GLY A 40 -4.10 -13.54 8.77
CA GLY A 40 -4.54 -14.52 9.77
C GLY A 40 -3.41 -14.94 10.70
N GLN A 41 -3.18 -16.24 10.86
CA GLN A 41 -2.12 -16.80 11.71
C GLN A 41 -0.81 -17.07 10.95
N ALA A 42 -0.72 -16.67 9.67
CA ALA A 42 0.49 -16.85 8.89
C ALA A 42 1.63 -15.99 9.43
N LYS A 43 2.86 -16.44 9.21
CA LYS A 43 4.07 -15.68 9.57
C LYS A 43 4.59 -14.93 8.35
N SER A 44 5.11 -13.73 8.59
CA SER A 44 5.81 -12.91 7.62
C SER A 44 7.12 -12.38 8.24
N LEU A 45 7.84 -11.52 7.52
CA LEU A 45 9.02 -10.85 8.05
C LEU A 45 8.71 -10.15 9.38
N PRO A 46 9.66 -10.08 10.32
CA PRO A 46 9.45 -9.40 11.59
C PRO A 46 8.91 -7.99 11.39
N TRP A 47 8.00 -7.58 12.26
CA TRP A 47 7.45 -6.23 12.27
C TRP A 47 7.08 -5.90 13.70
N ILE A 48 7.49 -4.73 14.17
CA ILE A 48 7.05 -4.21 15.47
C ILE A 48 6.11 -3.05 15.15
N SER A 49 4.81 -3.24 15.37
CA SER A 49 3.85 -2.15 15.23
C SER A 49 3.91 -1.27 16.48
N HIS A 50 4.70 -0.21 16.42
CA HIS A 50 4.57 0.90 17.37
C HIS A 50 4.04 2.11 16.58
N ASN A 51 2.71 2.22 16.48
CA ASN A 51 1.99 3.33 15.83
C ASN A 51 2.34 3.53 14.34
N TRP A 52 2.16 4.76 13.84
CA TRP A 52 2.45 5.25 12.48
C TRP A 52 3.91 5.07 12.02
N ASN A 53 4.79 4.50 12.85
CA ASN A 53 6.21 4.37 12.58
C ASN A 53 6.49 3.22 11.59
N LEU A 54 6.72 3.57 10.33
CA LEU A 54 6.92 2.64 9.22
C LEU A 54 8.39 2.13 9.12
N ASN A 55 9.00 1.75 10.25
CA ASN A 55 10.44 1.51 10.33
C ASN A 55 10.90 0.04 10.39
N GLY A 56 9.99 -0.94 10.37
CA GLY A 56 10.36 -2.34 10.56
C GLY A 56 10.69 -2.66 12.01
N SER A 57 10.96 -3.93 12.31
CA SER A 57 11.66 -4.29 13.55
C SER A 57 13.07 -3.69 13.52
N GLU A 58 13.46 -2.96 14.57
CA GLU A 58 14.76 -2.29 14.69
C GLU A 58 15.95 -3.25 14.70
N ASN A 59 15.71 -4.52 15.08
CA ASN A 59 16.76 -5.54 15.24
C ASN A 59 16.88 -6.48 14.03
N PHE A 60 16.20 -6.20 12.92
CA PHE A 60 16.28 -7.05 11.74
C PHE A 60 17.55 -6.75 10.93
N ASP A 61 18.37 -7.78 10.69
CA ASP A 61 19.57 -7.68 9.85
C ASP A 61 19.20 -7.74 8.36
N THR A 62 19.33 -6.61 7.65
CA THR A 62 18.97 -6.48 6.23
C THR A 62 19.78 -7.39 5.31
N LYS A 63 20.92 -7.93 5.77
CA LYS A 63 21.67 -8.96 5.02
C LYS A 63 20.88 -10.25 4.82
N ASN A 64 19.93 -10.53 5.70
CA ASN A 64 19.03 -11.68 5.59
C ASN A 64 17.76 -11.39 4.78
N LEU A 65 17.52 -10.14 4.38
CA LEU A 65 16.27 -9.69 3.75
C LEU A 65 15.89 -10.56 2.54
N VAL A 66 16.82 -10.76 1.61
CA VAL A 66 16.57 -11.53 0.39
C VAL A 66 16.23 -12.98 0.72
N ARG A 67 17.06 -13.63 1.54
CA ARG A 67 16.88 -15.04 1.94
C ARG A 67 15.54 -15.25 2.63
N ASP A 68 15.25 -14.46 3.67
CA ASP A 68 14.07 -14.64 4.50
C ASP A 68 12.78 -14.31 3.72
N THR A 69 12.83 -13.32 2.83
CA THR A 69 11.71 -13.01 1.92
C THR A 69 11.42 -14.18 0.99
N LEU A 70 12.44 -14.72 0.32
CA LEU A 70 12.26 -15.85 -0.61
C LEU A 70 11.85 -17.14 0.10
N GLU A 71 12.29 -17.34 1.34
CA GLU A 71 11.88 -18.47 2.17
C GLU A 71 10.38 -18.42 2.52
N ILE A 72 9.81 -17.22 2.66
CA ILE A 72 8.37 -17.04 2.87
C ILE A 72 7.60 -17.17 1.55
N LEU A 73 8.12 -16.65 0.45
CA LEU A 73 7.45 -16.64 -0.87
C LEU A 73 7.53 -17.97 -1.65
N ARG A 74 7.38 -19.11 -0.94
CA ARG A 74 7.31 -20.46 -1.52
C ARG A 74 6.06 -20.65 -2.39
N PRO A 75 6.00 -21.62 -3.32
CA PRO A 75 4.87 -21.76 -4.25
C PRO A 75 3.47 -21.77 -3.61
N ASN A 76 3.32 -22.41 -2.44
CA ASN A 76 2.04 -22.55 -1.76
C ASN A 76 1.66 -21.36 -0.85
N THR A 77 2.46 -20.29 -0.82
CA THR A 77 2.19 -19.12 0.00
C THR A 77 0.97 -18.36 -0.53
N PRO A 78 -0.07 -18.09 0.30
CA PRO A 78 -1.26 -17.35 -0.11
C PRO A 78 -0.95 -15.92 -0.56
N VAL A 79 -1.76 -15.36 -1.46
CA VAL A 79 -1.51 -14.04 -2.07
C VAL A 79 -1.43 -12.93 -1.02
N LEU A 80 -2.37 -12.88 -0.07
CA LEU A 80 -2.32 -11.88 1.02
C LEU A 80 -1.03 -11.96 1.86
N VAL A 81 -0.51 -13.17 2.10
CA VAL A 81 0.77 -13.37 2.81
C VAL A 81 1.93 -12.83 1.99
N ARG A 82 1.91 -13.04 0.66
CA ARG A 82 2.92 -12.48 -0.26
C ARG A 82 2.91 -10.97 -0.22
N MET A 83 1.72 -10.37 -0.32
CA MET A 83 1.56 -8.91 -0.30
C MET A 83 2.11 -8.30 1.01
N GLU A 84 1.74 -8.84 2.17
CA GLU A 84 2.25 -8.35 3.46
C GLU A 84 3.77 -8.55 3.59
N THR A 85 4.28 -9.67 3.09
CA THR A 85 5.73 -9.96 3.11
C THR A 85 6.52 -8.99 2.25
N LEU A 86 6.05 -8.71 1.03
CA LEU A 86 6.68 -7.77 0.11
C LEU A 86 6.57 -6.32 0.60
N ARG A 87 5.44 -5.97 1.24
CA ARG A 87 5.28 -4.69 1.94
C ARG A 87 6.33 -4.53 3.03
N ARG A 88 6.46 -5.49 3.95
CA ARG A 88 7.47 -5.47 5.01
C ARG A 88 8.88 -5.48 4.45
N ALA A 89 9.14 -6.26 3.41
CA ALA A 89 10.45 -6.31 2.74
C ALA A 89 10.84 -4.95 2.17
N THR A 90 9.88 -4.19 1.65
CA THR A 90 10.09 -2.82 1.13
C THR A 90 10.56 -1.85 2.22
N LEU A 91 10.01 -1.98 3.43
CA LEU A 91 10.37 -1.14 4.56
C LEU A 91 11.84 -1.34 4.96
N TYR A 92 12.31 -2.59 4.90
CA TYR A 92 13.72 -2.93 5.09
C TYR A 92 14.61 -2.53 3.90
N ALA A 93 14.15 -2.77 2.67
CA ALA A 93 14.86 -2.45 1.44
C ALA A 93 15.16 -0.95 1.30
N GLY A 94 14.30 -0.07 1.84
CA GLY A 94 14.59 1.36 1.88
C GLY A 94 15.91 1.71 2.60
N LYS A 95 16.29 0.91 3.60
CA LYS A 95 17.52 1.12 4.38
C LYS A 95 18.76 0.46 3.76
N ASP A 96 18.57 -0.44 2.80
CA ASP A 96 19.63 -1.25 2.19
C ASP A 96 19.42 -1.35 0.66
N PRO A 97 19.96 -0.40 -0.11
CA PRO A 97 19.81 -0.39 -1.57
C PRO A 97 20.40 -1.62 -2.26
N VAL A 98 21.40 -2.27 -1.66
CA VAL A 98 22.00 -3.49 -2.20
C VAL A 98 21.01 -4.64 -2.07
N ALA A 99 20.43 -4.83 -0.89
CA ALA A 99 19.39 -5.83 -0.66
C ALA A 99 18.13 -5.54 -1.51
N ALA A 100 17.76 -4.27 -1.70
CA ALA A 100 16.64 -3.88 -2.55
C ALA A 100 16.83 -4.33 -4.00
N LYS A 101 18.01 -4.04 -4.57
CA LYS A 101 18.37 -4.44 -5.93
C LYS A 101 18.44 -5.96 -6.06
N GLU A 102 19.06 -6.64 -5.10
CA GLU A 102 19.17 -8.10 -5.13
C GLU A 102 17.79 -8.77 -5.05
N LEU A 103 16.91 -8.33 -4.14
CA LEU A 103 15.59 -8.93 -3.99
C LEU A 103 14.76 -8.81 -5.28
N LEU A 104 14.72 -7.62 -5.88
CA LEU A 104 14.00 -7.41 -7.15
C LEU A 104 14.58 -8.29 -8.26
N ALA A 105 15.92 -8.36 -8.39
CA ALA A 105 16.59 -9.17 -9.39
C ALA A 105 16.30 -10.68 -9.21
N ARG A 106 16.30 -11.18 -7.97
CA ARG A 106 16.02 -12.60 -7.66
C ARG A 106 14.58 -12.99 -7.99
N LEU A 107 13.61 -12.14 -7.64
CA LEU A 107 12.21 -12.37 -7.96
C LEU A 107 11.99 -12.35 -9.48
N HIS A 108 12.59 -11.38 -10.18
CA HIS A 108 12.50 -11.29 -11.63
C HIS A 108 13.12 -12.51 -12.32
N ALA A 109 14.30 -12.94 -11.88
CA ALA A 109 14.97 -14.13 -12.39
C ALA A 109 14.13 -15.40 -12.18
N ARG A 110 13.44 -15.52 -11.04
CA ARG A 110 12.52 -16.64 -10.79
C ARG A 110 11.36 -16.65 -11.77
N ALA A 111 10.73 -15.49 -12.00
CA ALA A 111 9.60 -15.36 -12.92
C ALA A 111 9.99 -15.66 -14.37
N THR A 112 11.12 -15.12 -14.84
CA THR A 112 11.61 -15.37 -16.21
C THR A 112 12.11 -16.80 -16.41
N SER A 113 12.75 -17.40 -15.39
CA SER A 113 13.19 -18.80 -15.47
C SER A 113 11.99 -19.75 -15.63
N ALA A 114 10.93 -19.54 -14.86
CA ALA A 114 9.69 -20.33 -14.96
C ALA A 114 9.00 -20.15 -16.32
N GLU A 115 8.96 -18.92 -16.85
CA GLU A 115 8.43 -18.67 -18.19
C GLU A 115 9.28 -19.36 -19.28
N SER A 116 10.60 -19.26 -19.20
CA SER A 116 11.52 -19.88 -20.17
C SER A 116 11.47 -21.41 -20.18
N SER A 117 11.06 -22.04 -19.08
CA SER A 117 10.87 -23.49 -18.98
C SER A 117 9.48 -23.95 -19.43
N GLY A 118 8.67 -23.05 -20.01
CA GLY A 118 7.32 -23.33 -20.50
C GLY A 118 6.25 -23.41 -19.41
N HIS A 119 6.59 -23.06 -18.16
CA HIS A 119 5.70 -23.16 -17.01
C HIS A 119 5.58 -21.79 -16.34
N ALA A 120 5.01 -20.82 -17.05
CA ALA A 120 4.84 -19.46 -16.54
C ALA A 120 4.13 -19.46 -15.19
N ASP A 121 4.83 -19.00 -14.15
CA ASP A 121 4.33 -18.99 -12.77
C ASP A 121 3.66 -17.65 -12.46
N ALA A 122 2.34 -17.69 -12.31
CA ALA A 122 1.52 -16.53 -11.97
C ALA A 122 2.00 -15.84 -10.67
N LEU A 123 2.35 -16.61 -9.64
CA LEU A 123 2.76 -16.05 -8.34
C LEU A 123 4.16 -15.46 -8.42
N ALA A 124 5.04 -16.02 -9.27
CA ALA A 124 6.35 -15.43 -9.51
C ALA A 124 6.23 -14.05 -10.19
N TRP A 125 5.35 -13.91 -11.19
CA TRP A 125 5.07 -12.61 -11.83
C TRP A 125 4.38 -11.63 -10.89
N PHE A 126 3.45 -12.12 -10.06
CA PHE A 126 2.79 -11.32 -9.04
C PHE A 126 3.79 -10.69 -8.07
N ASP A 127 4.71 -11.50 -7.53
CA ASP A 127 5.68 -11.03 -6.54
C ASP A 127 6.59 -9.93 -7.09
N VAL A 128 7.01 -10.02 -8.35
CA VAL A 128 7.81 -8.99 -9.02
C VAL A 128 7.00 -7.71 -9.22
N GLY A 129 5.78 -7.83 -9.75
CA GLY A 129 4.93 -6.68 -10.02
C GLY A 129 4.54 -5.93 -8.76
N TYR A 130 4.13 -6.66 -7.72
CA TYR A 130 3.74 -6.07 -6.44
C TYR A 130 4.92 -5.38 -5.75
N LEU A 131 6.11 -6.02 -5.71
CA LEU A 131 7.31 -5.41 -5.13
C LEU A 131 7.74 -4.14 -5.88
N THR A 132 7.61 -4.14 -7.20
CA THR A 132 7.94 -3.00 -8.05
C THR A 132 7.10 -1.78 -7.65
N GLU A 133 5.79 -1.96 -7.46
CA GLU A 133 4.90 -0.86 -7.08
C GLU A 133 5.06 -0.43 -5.61
N THR A 134 5.34 -1.37 -4.69
CA THR A 134 5.69 -0.99 -3.31
C THR A 134 6.99 -0.19 -3.27
N TYR A 135 8.00 -0.57 -4.05
CA TYR A 135 9.27 0.17 -4.16
C TYR A 135 9.03 1.57 -4.71
N LYS A 136 8.22 1.76 -5.74
CA LYS A 136 7.87 3.10 -6.27
C LYS A 136 7.21 4.00 -5.22
N GLN A 137 6.34 3.44 -4.38
CA GLN A 137 5.69 4.19 -3.30
C GLN A 137 6.61 4.53 -2.13
N TRP A 138 7.71 3.78 -1.94
CA TRP A 138 8.55 3.90 -0.75
C TRP A 138 9.96 4.45 -1.02
N ILE A 139 10.68 3.88 -1.98
CA ILE A 139 12.10 4.15 -2.19
C ILE A 139 12.27 5.40 -3.08
N GLY A 140 13.13 6.33 -2.64
CA GLY A 140 13.44 7.57 -3.37
C GLY A 140 12.41 8.69 -3.19
N GLN A 141 11.45 8.53 -2.27
CA GLN A 141 10.44 9.54 -1.99
C GLN A 141 11.00 10.65 -1.07
N SER A 142 10.93 11.91 -1.53
CA SER A 142 11.54 13.07 -0.87
C SER A 142 10.98 13.40 0.52
N TRP A 143 9.72 13.04 0.79
CA TRP A 143 9.06 13.21 2.09
C TRP A 143 9.54 12.19 3.13
N MET A 144 10.29 11.18 2.71
CA MET A 144 10.86 10.17 3.56
C MET A 144 12.37 10.39 3.63
N ARG A 145 12.93 10.50 4.84
CA ARG A 145 14.38 10.64 5.05
C ARG A 145 15.14 9.33 4.80
N VAL A 146 14.68 8.53 3.85
CA VAL A 146 15.30 7.27 3.44
C VAL A 146 16.19 7.60 2.25
N SER A 147 17.50 7.65 2.50
CA SER A 147 18.60 7.71 1.54
C SER A 147 18.33 8.60 0.31
N LYS A 148 18.72 9.88 0.38
CA LYS A 148 18.65 10.82 -0.77
C LYS A 148 19.35 10.31 -2.04
N ASP A 149 20.30 9.40 -1.90
CA ASP A 149 21.13 8.88 -2.99
C ASP A 149 20.64 7.51 -3.52
N GLY A 150 19.59 6.94 -2.91
CA GLY A 150 19.06 5.63 -3.29
C GLY A 150 18.27 5.69 -4.59
N HIS A 151 18.90 5.33 -5.71
CA HIS A 151 18.17 5.06 -6.94
C HIS A 151 17.17 3.92 -6.70
N ASN A 152 15.90 4.17 -6.97
CA ASN A 152 14.87 3.16 -6.88
C ASN A 152 15.13 2.07 -7.95
N PRO A 153 15.41 0.81 -7.56
CA PRO A 153 15.74 -0.23 -8.53
C PRO A 153 14.54 -0.65 -9.40
N ALA A 154 13.32 -0.23 -9.02
CA ALA A 154 12.10 -0.47 -9.79
C ALA A 154 11.83 0.61 -10.87
N THR A 155 12.68 1.64 -11.00
CA THR A 155 12.51 2.68 -12.02
C THR A 155 12.50 2.08 -13.43
N GLY A 156 11.49 2.44 -14.22
CA GLY A 156 11.32 1.97 -15.60
C GLY A 156 10.64 0.62 -15.76
N VAL A 157 10.32 -0.08 -14.65
CA VAL A 157 9.56 -1.33 -14.69
C VAL A 157 8.07 -1.02 -14.47
N ASP A 158 7.18 -1.55 -15.31
CA ASP A 158 5.73 -1.45 -15.12
C ASP A 158 5.24 -2.61 -14.25
N GLY A 159 5.16 -2.40 -12.93
CA GLY A 159 4.77 -3.44 -11.98
C GLY A 159 3.30 -3.81 -12.08
N TYR A 160 2.43 -2.84 -12.41
CA TYR A 160 1.02 -3.10 -12.64
C TYR A 160 0.79 -4.01 -13.85
N ALA A 161 1.50 -3.81 -14.96
CA ALA A 161 1.44 -4.73 -16.10
C ALA A 161 1.85 -6.16 -15.72
N LEU A 162 2.84 -6.34 -14.84
CA LEU A 162 3.24 -7.65 -14.32
C LEU A 162 2.18 -8.28 -13.41
N VAL A 163 1.50 -7.49 -12.58
CA VAL A 163 0.36 -7.96 -11.78
C VAL A 163 -0.81 -8.37 -12.68
N LYS A 164 -1.14 -7.58 -13.72
CA LYS A 164 -2.15 -7.97 -14.73
C LYS A 164 -1.80 -9.28 -15.42
N LYS A 165 -0.54 -9.46 -15.82
CA LYS A 165 -0.04 -10.74 -16.38
C LYS A 165 -0.28 -11.89 -15.41
N ALA A 166 0.07 -11.71 -14.13
CA ALA A 166 -0.14 -12.72 -13.10
C ALA A 166 -1.61 -13.11 -12.94
N ILE A 167 -2.51 -12.12 -12.90
CA ILE A 167 -3.98 -12.35 -12.84
C ILE A 167 -4.44 -13.19 -14.04
N GLY A 168 -3.99 -12.85 -15.24
CA GLY A 168 -4.32 -13.58 -16.46
C GLY A 168 -3.85 -15.04 -16.44
N LEU A 169 -2.66 -15.31 -15.89
CA LEU A 169 -2.14 -16.67 -15.71
C LEU A 169 -2.87 -17.45 -14.61
N ARG A 170 -3.35 -16.76 -13.57
CA ARG A 170 -3.99 -17.37 -12.39
C ARG A 170 -5.47 -17.68 -12.58
N GLY A 171 -6.15 -16.94 -13.46
CA GLY A 171 -7.59 -17.06 -13.71
C GLY A 171 -8.44 -16.21 -12.76
N SER A 172 -8.17 -14.89 -12.69
CA SER A 172 -8.99 -13.92 -11.96
C SER A 172 -9.10 -14.16 -10.44
N ASP A 173 -7.94 -14.36 -9.79
CA ASP A 173 -7.82 -14.54 -8.34
C ASP A 173 -8.22 -13.27 -7.57
N PRO A 174 -9.26 -13.30 -6.71
CA PRO A 174 -9.76 -12.09 -6.04
C PRO A 174 -8.75 -11.39 -5.11
N GLN A 175 -7.74 -12.10 -4.59
CA GLN A 175 -6.69 -11.49 -3.78
C GLN A 175 -5.64 -10.79 -4.67
N MET A 176 -5.41 -11.27 -5.90
CA MET A 176 -4.59 -10.53 -6.87
C MET A 176 -5.34 -9.31 -7.40
N GLU A 177 -6.65 -9.42 -7.59
CA GLU A 177 -7.54 -8.30 -7.94
C GLU A 177 -7.54 -7.24 -6.82
N PHE A 178 -7.52 -7.66 -5.55
CA PHE A 178 -7.33 -6.76 -4.42
C PHE A 178 -6.04 -5.94 -4.55
N ALA A 179 -4.91 -6.61 -4.85
CA ALA A 179 -3.64 -5.93 -5.09
C ALA A 179 -3.75 -4.95 -6.26
N ALA A 180 -4.29 -5.37 -7.39
CA ALA A 180 -4.46 -4.53 -8.57
C ALA A 180 -5.36 -3.31 -8.31
N ALA A 181 -6.40 -3.45 -7.49
CA ALA A 181 -7.26 -2.35 -7.08
C ALA A 181 -6.49 -1.31 -6.23
N LEU A 182 -5.58 -1.76 -5.35
CA LEU A 182 -4.71 -0.87 -4.57
C LEU A 182 -3.68 -0.14 -5.46
N LEU A 183 -3.11 -0.85 -6.44
CA LEU A 183 -2.12 -0.30 -7.38
C LEU A 183 -2.74 0.81 -8.25
N THR A 184 -4.01 0.66 -8.62
CA THR A 184 -4.73 1.56 -9.53
C THR A 184 -5.53 2.66 -8.83
N LEU A 185 -5.40 2.84 -7.51
CA LEU A 185 -6.13 3.86 -6.75
C LEU A 185 -5.97 5.29 -7.27
N SER A 186 -4.85 5.60 -7.94
CA SER A 186 -4.60 6.88 -8.63
C SER A 186 -4.37 6.70 -10.13
N GLY A 187 -4.71 5.53 -10.68
CA GLY A 187 -4.53 5.15 -12.08
C GLY A 187 -5.81 5.29 -12.91
N PRO A 188 -5.88 4.65 -14.09
CA PRO A 188 -7.06 4.68 -14.95
C PRO A 188 -8.31 4.15 -14.23
N GLN A 189 -9.39 4.93 -14.27
CA GLN A 189 -10.61 4.64 -13.51
C GLN A 189 -11.27 3.32 -13.90
N GLU A 190 -11.30 2.99 -15.20
CA GLU A 190 -11.96 1.77 -15.68
C GLU A 190 -11.26 0.51 -15.17
N GLU A 191 -9.93 0.48 -15.26
CA GLU A 191 -9.13 -0.62 -14.74
C GLU A 191 -9.30 -0.75 -13.21
N HIS A 192 -9.27 0.37 -12.50
CA HIS A 192 -9.51 0.40 -11.06
C HIS A 192 -10.88 -0.17 -10.67
N HIS A 193 -11.93 0.30 -11.36
CA HIS A 193 -13.30 -0.12 -11.09
C HIS A 193 -13.49 -1.63 -11.29
N GLN A 194 -12.95 -2.18 -12.38
CA GLN A 194 -13.06 -3.62 -12.63
C GLN A 194 -12.36 -4.44 -11.54
N HIS A 195 -11.16 -4.05 -11.13
CA HIS A 195 -10.43 -4.71 -10.03
C HIS A 195 -11.19 -4.60 -8.70
N ALA A 196 -11.76 -3.43 -8.40
CA ALA A 196 -12.58 -3.19 -7.22
C ALA A 196 -13.82 -4.10 -7.17
N LEU A 197 -14.54 -4.25 -8.28
CA LEU A 197 -15.68 -5.16 -8.37
C LEU A 197 -15.28 -6.62 -8.17
N ASN A 198 -14.19 -7.06 -8.80
CA ASN A 198 -13.72 -8.43 -8.71
C ASN A 198 -13.31 -8.79 -7.27
N THR A 199 -12.58 -7.90 -6.59
CA THR A 199 -12.18 -8.14 -5.20
C THR A 199 -13.36 -8.15 -4.23
N ILE A 200 -14.30 -7.20 -4.36
CA ILE A 200 -15.52 -7.16 -3.54
C ILE A 200 -16.40 -8.40 -3.79
N GLY A 201 -16.49 -8.85 -5.04
CA GLY A 201 -17.17 -10.08 -5.42
C GLY A 201 -16.58 -11.31 -4.74
N GLY A 202 -15.26 -11.49 -4.81
CA GLY A 202 -14.57 -12.63 -4.22
C GLY A 202 -14.54 -12.66 -2.69
N ALA A 203 -14.61 -11.49 -2.03
CA ALA A 203 -14.69 -11.39 -0.58
C ALA A 203 -15.94 -12.08 0.01
N LYS A 204 -16.99 -12.30 -0.78
CA LYS A 204 -18.19 -13.05 -0.35
C LYS A 204 -17.87 -14.50 0.04
N THR A 205 -16.80 -15.07 -0.50
CA THR A 205 -16.37 -16.45 -0.28
C THR A 205 -15.00 -16.58 0.38
N ASP A 206 -14.33 -15.45 0.65
CA ASP A 206 -13.02 -15.39 1.28
C ASP A 206 -13.08 -14.48 2.53
N PRO A 207 -13.23 -15.07 3.73
CA PRO A 207 -13.35 -14.31 4.97
C PRO A 207 -12.12 -13.45 5.29
N LEU A 208 -10.92 -13.88 4.90
CA LEU A 208 -9.69 -13.12 5.16
C LEU A 208 -9.60 -11.92 4.21
N LEU A 209 -10.01 -12.08 2.95
CA LEU A 209 -10.16 -10.95 2.04
C LEU A 209 -11.25 -9.98 2.51
N ALA A 210 -12.39 -10.48 2.97
CA ALA A 210 -13.45 -9.65 3.55
C ALA A 210 -12.96 -8.85 4.77
N GLN A 211 -12.14 -9.46 5.62
CA GLN A 211 -11.50 -8.77 6.75
C GLN A 211 -10.61 -7.63 6.26
N ASN A 212 -9.75 -7.87 5.27
CA ASN A 212 -8.90 -6.82 4.68
C ASN A 212 -9.72 -5.66 4.09
N LEU A 213 -10.84 -5.96 3.42
CA LEU A 213 -11.74 -4.93 2.89
C LEU A 213 -12.44 -4.12 3.99
N ALA A 214 -12.68 -4.72 5.16
CA ALA A 214 -13.30 -4.06 6.31
C ALA A 214 -12.30 -3.24 7.16
N THR A 215 -10.99 -3.47 7.01
CA THR A 215 -9.97 -2.73 7.75
C THR A 215 -9.99 -1.26 7.35
N ARG A 216 -9.91 -0.37 8.35
CA ARG A 216 -9.91 1.08 8.15
C ARG A 216 -8.51 1.60 7.89
N PHE A 217 -8.39 2.58 7.01
CA PHE A 217 -7.12 3.26 6.79
C PHE A 217 -6.75 4.10 8.01
N ILE A 218 -5.46 4.11 8.38
CA ILE A 218 -4.96 4.93 9.49
C ILE A 218 -4.86 6.39 9.00
N GLY A 219 -5.76 7.26 9.48
CA GLY A 219 -5.80 8.68 9.12
C GLY A 219 -7.09 9.38 9.60
N PRO A 220 -7.21 10.71 9.43
CA PRO A 220 -8.36 11.48 9.91
C PRO A 220 -9.67 11.18 9.15
N GLN A 221 -9.59 10.51 7.99
CA GLN A 221 -10.74 9.95 7.30
C GLN A 221 -10.76 8.44 7.55
N SER A 222 -11.61 8.01 8.49
CA SER A 222 -11.69 6.62 8.93
C SER A 222 -12.41 5.71 7.93
N GLN A 223 -12.27 5.90 6.62
CA GLN A 223 -12.93 5.02 5.65
C GLN A 223 -12.31 3.62 5.62
N THR A 224 -13.12 2.60 5.36
CA THR A 224 -12.69 1.22 5.13
C THR A 224 -11.98 1.09 3.79
N MET A 225 -11.19 0.03 3.62
CA MET A 225 -10.54 -0.30 2.36
C MET A 225 -11.59 -0.44 1.24
N SER A 226 -12.71 -1.11 1.50
CA SER A 226 -13.84 -1.22 0.57
C SER A 226 -14.40 0.14 0.14
N GLU A 227 -14.63 1.05 1.09
CA GLU A 227 -15.13 2.41 0.82
C GLU A 227 -14.14 3.20 -0.05
N MET A 228 -12.84 3.06 0.18
CA MET A 228 -11.80 3.72 -0.61
C MET A 228 -11.79 3.21 -2.06
N LEU A 229 -11.83 1.88 -2.27
CA LEU A 229 -11.88 1.28 -3.60
C LEU A 229 -13.17 1.68 -4.34
N ALA A 230 -14.31 1.70 -3.64
CA ALA A 230 -15.59 2.07 -4.24
C ALA A 230 -15.65 3.57 -4.61
N ARG A 231 -15.12 4.46 -3.78
CA ARG A 231 -15.14 5.91 -4.04
C ARG A 231 -14.37 6.28 -5.31
N ASN A 232 -13.18 5.71 -5.50
CA ASN A 232 -12.34 6.00 -6.66
C ASN A 232 -12.85 5.33 -7.95
N SER A 233 -13.80 4.40 -7.82
CA SER A 233 -14.57 3.86 -8.95
C SER A 233 -15.69 4.81 -9.41
N ALA A 234 -16.21 5.68 -8.53
CA ALA A 234 -17.42 6.48 -8.74
C ALA A 234 -17.19 7.97 -9.08
N ALA A 235 -15.94 8.44 -9.14
CA ALA A 235 -15.64 9.83 -9.46
C ALA A 235 -15.82 10.10 -10.97
N ASN A 236 -16.94 10.75 -11.34
CA ASN A 236 -17.22 11.28 -12.67
C ASN A 236 -16.77 12.74 -12.79
#